data_AF-A0A2H0B413-F1
#
_entry.id   AF-A0A2H0B413-F1
#
_cell.length_a   1.000
_cell.length_b   1.000
_cell.length_c   1.000
_cell.angle_alpha   90.00
_cell.angle_beta   90.00
_cell.angle_gamma   90.00
#
_symmetry.space_group_name_H-M   'P 1'
#
loop_
_entity.id
_entity.type
_entity.pdbx_description
1 polymer ?
#
loop_
_entity_poly.entity_id
_entity_poly.type
_entity_poly.pdbx_seq_one_letter_code
_entity_poly.pdbx_strand_id
1 'polypeptide(L)'
;MRKYWQIFKINWDSVLVYRFNVLLWRVRMMLSFLTIYFFWGAVFSEYSQIADYSSASLLAYLVVAFFLQTLVFANDSFRITAEIATGDLN
;
A
#
# COMPACT_ATOMS: atom_id res chain seq x y z
N MET A 1 -12.70 -27.50 2.17
CA MET A 1 -12.02 -26.62 3.15
C MET A 1 -10.52 -26.89 3.28
N ARG A 2 -10.05 -28.14 3.47
CA ARG A 2 -8.61 -28.47 3.60
C ARG A 2 -7.74 -27.99 2.40
N LYS A 3 -8.29 -28.07 1.19
CA LYS A 3 -7.65 -27.60 -0.05
C LYS A 3 -7.38 -26.08 -0.04
N TYR A 4 -8.38 -25.27 0.32
CA TYR A 4 -8.23 -23.80 0.42
C TYR A 4 -7.21 -23.39 1.49
N TRP A 5 -7.18 -24.12 2.60
CA TRP A 5 -6.19 -23.89 3.65
C TRP A 5 -4.76 -24.19 3.19
N GLN A 6 -4.56 -25.26 2.42
CA GLN A 6 -3.26 -25.58 1.82
C GLN A 6 -2.83 -24.53 0.80
N ILE A 7 -3.74 -24.04 -0.05
CA ILE A 7 -3.44 -22.96 -1.00
C ILE A 7 -3.05 -21.67 -0.26
N PHE A 8 -3.76 -21.33 0.81
CA PHE A 8 -3.40 -20.18 1.64
C PHE A 8 -2.00 -20.33 2.24
N LYS A 9 -1.70 -21.51 2.80
CA LYS A 9 -0.38 -21.79 3.39
C LYS A 9 0.75 -21.69 2.35
N ILE A 10 0.56 -22.26 1.16
CA ILE A 10 1.55 -22.21 0.07
C ILE A 10 1.80 -20.77 -0.37
N ASN A 11 0.75 -19.97 -0.56
CA ASN A 11 0.89 -18.55 -0.90
C ASN A 11 1.61 -17.77 0.20
N TRP A 12 1.28 -18.04 1.46
CA TRP A 12 1.92 -17.40 2.61
C TRP A 12 3.41 -17.72 2.67
N ASP A 13 3.78 -18.99 2.46
CA ASP A 13 5.17 -19.43 2.44
C ASP A 13 5.93 -18.78 1.26
N SER A 14 5.33 -18.69 0.07
CA SER A 14 5.94 -18.06 -1.13
C SER A 14 6.19 -16.55 -0.95
N VAL A 15 5.21 -15.80 -0.42
CA VAL A 15 5.38 -14.37 -0.10
C VAL A 15 6.46 -14.17 0.96
N LEU A 16 6.54 -15.08 1.93
CA LEU A 16 7.59 -15.09 2.94
C LEU A 16 8.93 -15.67 2.46
N VAL A 17 9.08 -16.14 1.22
CA VAL A 17 10.42 -16.34 0.65
C VAL A 17 11.08 -14.98 0.44
N TYR A 18 10.31 -14.01 -0.06
CA TYR A 18 10.75 -12.63 -0.34
C TYR A 18 10.47 -11.66 0.82
N ARG A 19 10.71 -12.09 2.07
CA ARG A 19 10.46 -11.32 3.31
C ARG A 19 10.97 -9.88 3.24
N PHE A 20 12.16 -9.71 2.67
CA PHE A 20 12.80 -8.42 2.53
C PHE A 20 12.05 -7.52 1.54
N ASN A 21 11.55 -8.06 0.43
CA ASN A 21 10.72 -7.31 -0.51
C ASN A 21 9.39 -6.89 0.14
N VAL A 22 8.75 -7.79 0.88
CA VAL A 22 7.55 -7.47 1.66
C VAL A 22 7.83 -6.32 2.64
N LEU A 23 8.94 -6.38 3.37
CA LEU A 23 9.34 -5.32 4.30
C LEU A 23 9.60 -4.00 3.56
N LEU A 24 10.39 -4.01 2.48
CA LEU A 24 10.68 -2.82 1.68
C LEU A 24 9.43 -2.19 1.08
N TRP A 25 8.49 -3.00 0.61
CA TRP A 25 7.22 -2.52 0.08
C TRP A 25 6.36 -1.87 1.16
N ARG A 26 6.32 -2.46 2.37
CA ARG A 26 5.66 -1.85 3.54
C ARG A 26 6.33 -0.54 3.96
N VAL A 27 7.66 -0.51 4.02
CA VAL A 27 8.43 0.70 4.33
C VAL A 27 8.16 1.79 3.28
N ARG A 28 8.13 1.44 1.99
CA ARG A 28 7.79 2.38 0.91
C ARG A 28 6.39 2.96 1.09
N MET A 29 5.39 2.12 1.38
CA MET A 29 4.02 2.60 1.65
C MET A 29 3.97 3.54 2.86
N MET A 30 4.66 3.20 3.95
CA MET A 30 4.73 4.05 5.14
C MET A 30 5.42 5.38 4.85
N LEU A 31 6.53 5.36 4.11
CA LEU A 31 7.24 6.58 3.71
C LEU A 31 6.35 7.46 2.83
N SER A 32 5.68 6.90 1.82
CA SER A 32 4.75 7.66 0.97
C SER A 32 3.62 8.31 1.77
N PHE A 33 3.04 7.59 2.73
CA PHE A 33 2.01 8.12 3.62
C PHE A 33 2.56 9.23 4.53
N LEU A 34 3.72 9.02 5.16
CA LEU A 34 4.34 10.01 6.03
C LEU A 34 4.74 11.26 5.26
N THR A 35 5.28 11.13 4.05
CA THR A 35 5.67 12.27 3.21
C THR A 35 4.46 13.17 2.94
N ILE A 36 3.33 12.60 2.50
CA ILE A 36 2.15 13.42 2.22
C ILE A 36 1.55 14.02 3.51
N TYR A 37 1.59 13.26 4.61
CA TYR A 37 1.08 13.69 5.91
C TYR A 37 1.87 14.88 6.44
N PHE A 38 3.20 14.78 6.48
CA PHE A 38 4.07 15.87 6.91
C PHE A 38 4.07 17.05 5.95
N PHE A 39 3.95 16.80 4.64
CA PHE A 39 3.80 17.86 3.65
C PHE A 39 2.58 18.73 3.98
N TRP A 40 1.41 18.13 4.11
CA TRP A 40 0.19 18.90 4.45
C TRP A 40 0.23 19.46 5.86
N GLY A 41 0.84 18.76 6.82
CA GLY A 41 1.07 19.29 8.16
C GLY A 41 1.91 20.58 8.15
N ALA A 42 2.95 20.64 7.32
CA ALA A 42 3.76 21.84 7.15
C ALA A 42 2.97 22.97 6.47
N VAL A 43 2.18 22.68 5.43
CA VAL A 43 1.36 23.69 4.76
C VAL A 43 0.32 24.29 5.72
N PHE A 44 -0.39 23.46 6.49
CA PHE A 44 -1.35 23.95 7.48
C PHE A 44 -0.71 24.60 8.73
N SER A 45 0.62 24.61 8.83
CA SER A 45 1.29 25.38 9.88
C SER A 45 1.28 26.88 9.60
N GLU A 46 1.23 27.27 8.32
CA GLU A 46 1.17 28.66 7.87
C GLU A 46 -0.27 29.11 7.54
N TYR A 47 -1.15 28.19 7.16
CA TYR A 47 -2.54 28.48 6.77
C TYR A 47 -3.53 27.75 7.67
N SER A 48 -4.48 28.49 8.28
CA SER A 48 -5.52 27.88 9.13
C SER A 48 -6.59 27.13 8.33
N GLN A 49 -6.83 27.56 7.10
CA GLN A 49 -7.78 26.96 6.16
C GLN A 49 -7.21 27.07 4.75
N ILE A 50 -7.39 26.00 3.97
CA ILE A 50 -7.00 25.96 2.56
C ILE A 50 -8.24 25.59 1.77
N ALA A 51 -8.69 26.51 0.91
CA ALA A 51 -10.04 26.47 0.33
C ALA A 51 -11.09 26.31 1.45
N ASP A 52 -11.86 25.22 1.43
CA ASP A 52 -12.90 24.90 2.44
C ASP A 52 -12.47 23.79 3.42
N TYR A 53 -11.20 23.36 3.36
CA TYR A 53 -10.68 22.28 4.20
C TYR A 53 -9.94 22.84 5.42
N SER A 54 -10.35 22.38 6.61
CA SER A 54 -9.52 22.47 7.82
C SER A 54 -8.43 21.39 7.80
N SER A 55 -7.35 21.61 8.55
CA SER A 55 -6.26 20.62 8.71
C SER A 55 -6.79 19.23 9.10
N ALA A 56 -7.72 19.16 10.05
CA ALA A 56 -8.34 17.92 10.48
C ALA A 56 -9.11 17.22 9.35
N SER A 57 -9.89 17.99 8.57
CA SER A 57 -10.68 17.43 7.47
C SER A 57 -9.81 16.87 6.33
N LEU A 58 -8.73 17.57 5.98
CA LEU A 58 -7.83 17.13 4.92
C LEU A 58 -7.02 15.89 5.36
N LEU A 59 -6.53 15.87 6.60
CA LEU A 59 -5.81 14.70 7.14
C LEU A 59 -6.71 13.47 7.21
N ALA A 60 -7.97 13.63 7.64
CA ALA A 60 -8.94 12.54 7.62
C ALA A 60 -9.20 12.02 6.19
N TYR A 61 -9.37 12.93 5.23
CA TYR A 61 -9.51 12.57 3.81
C TYR A 61 -8.30 11.79 3.29
N LEU A 62 -7.08 12.24 3.59
CA LEU A 62 -5.85 11.54 3.20
C LEU A 62 -5.80 10.12 3.78
N VAL A 63 -6.13 9.93 5.06
CA VAL A 63 -6.15 8.59 5.67
C VAL A 63 -7.12 7.66 4.96
N VAL A 64 -8.35 8.13 4.68
CA VAL A 64 -9.36 7.34 3.97
C VAL A 64 -8.91 7.05 2.54
N ALA A 65 -8.37 8.02 1.84
CA ALA A 65 -7.88 7.85 0.47
C ALA A 65 -6.73 6.82 0.40
N PHE A 66 -5.77 6.88 1.33
CA PHE A 66 -4.69 5.89 1.42
C PHE A 66 -5.23 4.50 1.73
N PHE A 67 -6.18 4.39 2.65
CA PHE A 67 -6.81 3.11 2.96
C PHE A 67 -7.49 2.51 1.71
N LEU A 68 -8.31 3.30 1.01
CA LEU A 68 -8.96 2.87 -0.23
C LEU A 68 -7.94 2.51 -1.31
N GLN A 69 -6.85 3.28 -1.44
CA GLN A 69 -5.77 2.98 -2.36
C GLN A 69 -5.17 1.59 -2.08
N THR A 70 -4.91 1.23 -0.82
CA THR A 70 -4.38 -0.11 -0.50
C THR A 70 -5.33 -1.24 -0.87
N LEU A 71 -6.65 -1.02 -0.81
CA LEU A 71 -7.65 -2.00 -1.23
C LEU A 71 -7.74 -2.13 -2.75
N VAL A 72 -7.73 -1.00 -3.47
CA VAL A 72 -7.82 -0.97 -4.94
C VAL A 72 -6.55 -1.54 -5.59
N PHE A 73 -5.37 -1.22 -5.05
CA PHE A 73 -4.08 -1.64 -5.59
C PHE A 73 -3.52 -2.92 -4.93
N ALA A 74 -4.34 -3.69 -4.21
CA ALA A 74 -3.92 -4.97 -3.62
C ALA A 74 -3.58 -6.07 -4.65
N ASN A 75 -3.71 -5.80 -5.96
CA ASN A 75 -3.51 -6.80 -7.00
C ASN A 75 -2.03 -7.02 -7.36
N ASP A 76 -1.68 -8.30 -7.47
CA ASP A 76 -0.36 -8.90 -7.65
C ASP A 76 0.16 -8.79 -9.11
N SER A 77 -0.16 -7.70 -9.83
CA SER A 77 0.17 -7.53 -11.25
C SER A 77 1.67 -7.67 -11.55
N PHE A 78 2.51 -7.40 -10.54
CA PHE A 78 3.95 -7.55 -10.63
C PHE A 78 4.39 -9.02 -10.75
N ARG A 79 3.71 -9.94 -10.04
CA ARG A 79 4.01 -11.39 -10.12
C ARG A 79 3.67 -11.94 -11.51
N ILE A 80 2.50 -11.58 -12.04
CA ILE A 80 2.06 -11.98 -13.38
C ILE A 80 3.04 -11.47 -14.45
N THR A 81 3.54 -10.25 -14.30
CA THR A 81 4.52 -9.67 -15.25
C THR A 81 5.85 -10.43 -15.22
N ALA A 82 6.30 -10.86 -14.04
CA ALA A 82 7.52 -11.66 -13.89
C ALA A 82 7.35 -13.07 -14.46
N GLU A 83 6.22 -13.75 -14.18
CA GLU A 83 5.88 -15.07 -14.71
C GLU A 83 5.82 -15.08 -16.24
N ILE A 84 5.23 -14.04 -16.85
CA ILE A 84 5.21 -13.85 -18.31
C ILE A 84 6.63 -13.65 -18.85
N ALA A 85 7.47 -12.85 -18.18
CA ALA A 85 8.83 -12.57 -18.64
C ALA A 85 9.77 -13.79 -18.53
N THR A 86 9.55 -14.68 -17.56
CA THR A 86 10.35 -15.90 -17.37
C THR A 86 9.80 -17.11 -18.13
N GLY A 87 8.63 -17.00 -18.76
CA GLY A 87 7.99 -18.09 -19.50
C GLY A 87 7.45 -19.21 -18.62
N ASP A 88 7.35 -19.00 -17.30
CA ASP A 88 6.84 -19.97 -16.33
C ASP A 88 5.34 -19.69 -16.14
N LEU A 89 4.56 -20.02 -17.18
CA LEU A 89 3.10 -19.97 -17.16
C LEU A 89 2.59 -21.37 -16.81
N ASN A 90 2.39 -21.65 -15.52
CA ASN A 90 1.67 -22.84 -15.05
C ASN A 90 0.21 -22.50 -14.74
#